data_AF-A0A2S3ZX87-F1
#
_entry.id   AF-A0A2S3ZX87-F1
#
_cell.length_a   1.000
_cell.length_b   1.000
_cell.length_c   1.000
_cell.angle_alpha   90.00
_cell.angle_beta   90.00
_cell.angle_gamma   90.00
#
_symmetry.space_group_name_H-M   'P 1'
#
loop_
_entity.id
_entity.type
_entity.pdbx_description
1 polymer ?
#
loop_
_entity_poly.entity_id
_entity_poly.type
_entity_poly.pdbx_seq_one_letter_code
_entity_poly.pdbx_strand_id
1 'polypeptide(L)' 'MTFTIAAEQQTSPSQHSHHEHTWTVESAHTTSEGRVLYMVCPAPCGARRVDLRVVQGAPAAALSKETQPARAWK' A
#
# COMPACT_ATOMS: atom_id res chain seq x y z
N MET A 1 14.45 -33.03 6.31
CA MET A 1 13.28 -32.39 6.93
C MET A 1 12.92 -31.22 6.04
N THR A 2 11.94 -31.40 5.15
CA THR A 2 11.65 -30.45 4.06
C THR A 2 10.31 -29.80 4.36
N PHE A 3 10.28 -28.49 4.56
CA PHE A 3 9.04 -27.74 4.76
C PHE A 3 8.57 -27.20 3.41
N THR A 4 7.46 -27.74 2.91
CA THR A 4 6.74 -27.20 1.76
C THR A 4 6.05 -25.91 2.18
N ILE A 5 6.48 -24.79 1.61
CA ILE A 5 5.79 -23.52 1.79
C ILE A 5 4.61 -23.52 0.81
N ALA A 6 3.39 -23.52 1.33
CA ALA A 6 2.19 -23.27 0.53
C ALA A 6 2.25 -21.81 0.05
N ALA A 7 2.30 -21.61 -1.26
CA ALA A 7 2.12 -20.30 -1.86
C ALA A 7 0.67 -19.85 -1.58
N GLU A 8 0.49 -18.98 -0.59
CA GLU A 8 -0.78 -18.35 -0.31
C GLU A 8 -1.26 -17.58 -1.55
N GLN A 9 -2.52 -17.83 -1.86
CA GLN A 9 -3.18 -17.49 -3.11
C GLN A 9 -3.22 -15.97 -3.31
N GLN A 10 -2.40 -15.45 -4.21
CA GLN A 10 -2.57 -14.11 -4.78
C GLN A 10 -3.87 -14.10 -5.61
N THR A 11 -4.98 -13.73 -4.99
CA THR A 11 -6.26 -13.51 -5.67
C THR A 11 -6.22 -12.23 -6.53
N SER A 12 -6.55 -12.46 -7.79
CA SER A 12 -6.85 -11.53 -8.90
C SER A 12 -8.01 -10.55 -8.62
N PRO A 13 -8.37 -9.64 -9.53
CA PRO A 13 -7.61 -8.57 -10.17
C PRO A 13 -8.02 -7.24 -9.52
N SER A 14 -7.07 -6.43 -9.05
CA SER A 14 -7.38 -5.04 -8.69
C SER A 14 -7.87 -4.33 -9.95
N GLN A 15 -9.17 -4.04 -10.00
CA GLN A 15 -9.79 -3.25 -11.06
C GLN A 15 -9.29 -1.82 -10.89
N HIS A 16 -8.02 -1.58 -11.24
CA HIS A 16 -7.32 -0.31 -11.06
C HIS A 16 -8.23 0.80 -11.56
N SER A 17 -8.68 1.63 -10.61
CA SER A 17 -9.45 2.81 -10.95
C SER A 17 -8.56 3.64 -11.86
N HIS A 18 -8.94 3.77 -13.13
CA HIS A 18 -8.09 4.14 -14.25
C HIS A 18 -7.69 5.64 -14.27
N HIS A 19 -7.43 6.22 -13.11
CA HIS A 19 -7.00 7.61 -12.96
C HIS A 19 -5.65 7.66 -12.27
N GLU A 20 -4.93 8.74 -12.52
CA GLU A 20 -3.72 9.05 -11.78
C GLU A 20 -4.07 9.36 -10.32
N HIS A 21 -3.45 8.62 -9.41
CA HIS A 21 -3.69 8.81 -7.98
C HIS A 21 -2.91 10.01 -7.43
N THR A 22 -3.63 10.98 -6.88
CA THR A 22 -3.03 12.00 -6.01
C THR A 22 -2.84 11.41 -4.61
N TRP A 23 -1.65 10.90 -4.32
CA TRP A 23 -1.37 10.25 -3.02
C TRP A 23 -1.19 11.25 -1.88
N THR A 24 -1.83 10.99 -0.75
CA THR A 24 -1.70 11.77 0.50
C THR A 24 -1.38 10.84 1.67
N VAL A 25 -0.60 11.31 2.65
CA VAL A 25 -0.28 10.53 3.86
C VAL A 25 -1.50 10.51 4.78
N GLU A 26 -2.09 9.34 5.01
CA GLU A 26 -3.17 9.10 5.99
C GLU A 26 -2.56 8.98 7.40
N SER A 27 -1.51 8.17 7.54
CA SER A 27 -0.77 8.00 8.78
C SER A 27 0.71 7.72 8.52
N ALA A 28 1.55 7.93 9.54
CA ALA A 28 2.98 7.72 9.43
C ALA A 28 3.57 7.21 10.74
N HIS A 29 4.38 6.17 10.66
CA HIS A 29 4.95 5.49 11.82
C HIS A 29 6.46 5.29 11.65
N THR A 30 7.23 5.57 12.71
CA THR A 30 8.67 5.30 12.73
C THR A 30 8.91 3.84 13.09
N THR A 31 9.79 3.19 12.36
CA THR A 31 10.27 1.82 12.57
C THR A 31 11.80 1.80 12.48
N SER A 32 12.44 0.65 12.73
CA SER A 32 13.88 0.49 12.52
C SER A 32 14.31 0.66 11.06
N GLU A 33 13.42 0.40 10.11
CA GLU A 33 13.64 0.50 8.66
C GLU A 33 13.48 1.94 8.13
N GLY A 34 13.07 2.88 9.00
CA GLY A 34 12.77 4.25 8.63
C GLY A 34 11.34 4.64 8.99
N ARG A 35 10.69 5.46 8.14
CA ARG A 35 9.31 5.90 8.37
C ARG A 35 8.38 5.27 7.35
N VAL A 36 7.46 4.44 7.83
CA VAL A 36 6.38 3.83 7.05
C VAL A 36 5.27 4.86 6.92
N LEU A 37 4.84 5.13 5.68
CA LEU A 37 3.78 6.07 5.33
C LEU A 37 2.61 5.28 4.75
N TYR A 38 1.48 5.32 5.42
CA TYR A 38 0.24 4.79 4.86
C TYR A 38 -0.37 5.88 3.99
N MET A 39 -0.40 5.61 2.68
CA MET A 39 -0.86 6.56 1.66
C MET A 39 -2.29 6.22 1.25
N VAL A 40 -3.10 7.26 1.04
CA VAL A 40 -4.47 7.16 0.54
C VAL A 40 -4.64 8.11 -0.64
N CYS A 41 -5.40 7.68 -1.64
CA CYS A 41 -5.93 8.58 -2.66
C CYS A 41 -7.25 9.17 -2.13
N PRO A 42 -7.36 10.50 -1.99
CA PRO A 42 -8.56 11.14 -1.46
C PRO A 42 -9.74 11.16 -2.47
N ALA A 43 -9.51 10.72 -3.71
CA ALA A 43 -10.57 10.53 -4.68
C ALA A 43 -11.53 9.40 -4.24
N PRO A 44 -12.75 9.31 -4.82
CA PRO A 44 -13.73 8.29 -4.45
C PRO A 44 -13.26 6.83 -4.63
N CYS A 45 -12.14 6.59 -5.31
CA CYS A 45 -11.52 5.28 -5.40
C CYS A 45 -11.01 4.77 -4.03
N GLY A 46 -10.66 5.69 -3.11
CA GLY A 46 -10.13 5.38 -1.79
C GLY A 46 -8.88 4.49 -1.80
N ALA A 47 -8.15 4.43 -2.92
CA ALA A 47 -7.02 3.53 -3.10
C ALA A 47 -5.96 3.77 -2.02
N ARG A 48 -5.36 2.69 -1.53
CA ARG A 48 -4.38 2.69 -0.44
C ARG A 48 -3.10 2.02 -0.90
N ARG A 49 -1.96 2.56 -0.49
CA ARG A 49 -0.66 1.91 -0.62
C ARG A 49 0.22 2.26 0.58
N VAL A 50 1.35 1.57 0.70
CA VAL A 50 2.34 1.84 1.74
C VAL A 50 3.62 2.30 1.07
N ASP A 51 4.16 3.42 1.53
CA ASP A 51 5.46 3.92 1.10
C ASP A 51 6.45 3.87 2.28
N LEU A 52 7.74 3.66 2.00
CA LEU A 52 8.82 3.67 2.99
C LEU A 52 9.77 4.84 2.71
N ARG A 53 10.04 5.64 3.74
CA ARG A 53 11.11 6.64 3.75
C ARG A 53 12.24 6.17 4.67
N VAL A 54 13.33 5.69 4.08
CA VAL A 54 14.49 5.19 4.84
C VAL A 54 15.25 6.33 5.52
N VAL A 55 15.47 7.45 4.83
CA VAL A 55 16.22 8.61 5.33
C VAL A 55 15.32 9.84 5.40
N GLN A 56 15.40 10.61 6.49
CA GLN A 56 14.67 11.87 6.58
C GLN A 56 15.10 12.85 5.50
N GLY A 57 14.13 13.44 4.80
CA GLY A 57 14.37 14.33 3.66
C GLY A 57 14.51 13.63 2.30
N ALA A 58 14.66 12.30 2.26
CA ALA A 58 14.65 11.55 1.02
C ALA A 58 13.20 11.30 0.52
N PRO A 59 13.01 11.14 -0.81
CA PRO A 59 11.73 10.68 -1.34
C PRO A 59 11.36 9.32 -0.76
N ALA A 60 10.07 9.10 -0.53
CA ALA A 60 9.56 7.80 -0.10
C ALA A 60 9.37 6.90 -1.34
N ALA A 61 9.66 5.61 -1.19
CA ALA A 61 9.47 4.60 -2.22
C ALA A 61 8.23 3.76 -1.92
N ALA A 62 7.45 3.41 -2.94
CA ALA A 62 6.31 2.51 -2.76
C ALA A 62 6.79 1.12 -2.31
N LEU A 63 6.37 0.70 -1.12
CA LEU A 63 6.68 -0.59 -0.52
C LEU A 63 5.60 -1.64 -0.83
N SER A 64 4.36 -1.20 -1.07
CA SER A 64 3.24 -2.06 -1.44
C SER A 64 2.67 -1.69 -2.81
N LYS A 65 1.98 -2.65 -3.43
CA LYS A 65 1.08 -2.37 -4.56
C LYS A 65 -0.11 -1.55 -4.07
N GLU A 66 -0.72 -0.81 -4.99
CA GLU A 66 -2.00 -0.18 -4.71
C GLU A 66 -3.09 -1.24 -4.46
N THR A 67 -3.93 -0.94 -3.47
CA THR A 67 -5.07 -1.76 -3.10
C THR A 67 -6.30 -0.86 -3.07
N GLN A 68 -7.38 -1.30 -3.69
CA GLN A 68 -8.66 -0.63 -3.52
C GLN A 68 -9.27 -1.09 -2.21
N PRO A 69 -10.01 -0.21 -1.50
CA PRO A 69 -10.75 -0.64 -0.33
C PRO A 69 -11.72 -1.74 -0.77
N ALA A 70 -11.74 -2.84 -0.04
CA ALA A 70 -12.76 -3.86 -0.24
C ALA A 70 -14.11 -3.16 -0.15
N ARG A 71 -14.95 -3.37 -1.17
CA ARG A 71 -16.30 -2.81 -1.21
C ARG A 71 -16.97 -3.17 0.12
N ALA A 72 -17.33 -2.15 0.90
CA ALA A 72 -17.81 -2.33 2.27
C ALA A 72 -18.84 -3.46 2.30
N TRP A 73 -18.55 -4.51 3.07
CA TRP A 73 -19.51 -5.59 3.30
C TRP A 73 -20.78 -4.95 3.87
N LYS A 74 -21.89 -5.19 3.19
CA LYS A 74 -23.20 -4.64 3.51
C LYS A 74 -24.02 -5.67 4.27
#